data_AF-A0A1W6EWA1-F1
#
_entry.id   AF-A0A1W6EWA1-F1
#
_cell.length_a   1.000
_cell.length_b   1.000
_cell.length_c   1.000
_cell.angle_alpha   90.00
_cell.angle_beta   90.00
_cell.angle_gamma   90.00
#
_symmetry.space_group_name_H-M   'P 1'
#
loop_
_entity.id
_entity.type
_entity.pdbx_description
1 polymer ?
#
loop_
_entity_poly.entity_id
_entity_poly.type
_entity_poly.pdbx_seq_one_letter_code
_entity_poly.pdbx_strand_id
1 'polypeptide(L)'
;MKSALLICSLAIICVVYADNDDSDSTVSTTTEPFNYESQKKLIYFNVSNSLNALSQLYQEKVVNLGVKVNDTLKKSFLSVQGILNLTLSDVRNNVKNANDDSFDADVCYQNASDSVASQIAKSTEDLEICSSNALQEIESFAELIATTRTFGENVLIKLNTISKLCNDPNKEENDNCLSNEMQDFPLSSYTILVEMLKSFKLPVVSGALHPRDGCLADIVLESREGALDIQLEAELCVQKQITKATS
;
A
#
# COMPACT_ATOMS: atom_id res chain seq x y z
N MET A 1 -12.44 4.92 -10.58
CA MET A 1 -12.42 4.05 -9.38
C MET A 1 -12.09 4.77 -8.07
N LYS A 2 -11.81 6.09 -8.06
CA LYS A 2 -11.60 6.87 -6.82
C LYS A 2 -12.85 6.98 -5.92
N SER A 3 -14.04 6.89 -6.50
CA SER A 3 -15.30 7.07 -5.76
C SER A 3 -15.72 5.85 -4.93
N ALA A 4 -15.41 4.62 -5.34
CA ALA A 4 -15.95 3.43 -4.68
C ALA A 4 -15.32 3.15 -3.30
N LEU A 5 -14.01 3.40 -3.16
CA LEU A 5 -13.28 3.23 -1.89
C LEU A 5 -13.65 4.33 -0.88
N LEU A 6 -13.80 5.57 -1.36
CA LEU A 6 -14.23 6.72 -0.56
C LEU A 6 -15.68 6.59 -0.08
N ILE A 7 -16.55 6.00 -0.91
CA ILE A 7 -17.94 5.67 -0.54
C ILE A 7 -17.98 4.53 0.48
N CYS A 8 -17.09 3.52 0.40
CA CYS A 8 -17.04 2.45 1.40
C CYS A 8 -16.51 2.94 2.76
N SER A 9 -15.52 3.83 2.79
CA SER A 9 -15.02 4.42 4.05
C SER A 9 -16.00 5.40 4.68
N LEU A 10 -16.72 6.21 3.88
CA LEU A 10 -17.84 7.02 4.36
C LEU A 10 -19.01 6.16 4.89
N ALA A 11 -19.31 5.03 4.24
CA ALA A 11 -20.35 4.11 4.69
C ALA A 11 -20.02 3.46 6.05
N ILE A 12 -18.75 3.14 6.32
CA ILE A 12 -18.32 2.62 7.63
C ILE A 12 -18.50 3.70 8.71
N ILE A 13 -18.19 4.96 8.42
CA ILE A 13 -18.40 6.07 9.36
C ILE A 13 -19.91 6.30 9.61
N CYS A 14 -20.76 6.17 8.59
CA CYS A 14 -22.21 6.30 8.72
C CYS A 14 -22.87 5.13 9.46
N VAL A 15 -22.41 3.89 9.27
CA VAL A 15 -22.94 2.71 10.00
C VAL A 15 -22.61 2.80 11.48
N VAL A 16 -21.40 3.28 11.84
CA VAL A 16 -21.03 3.50 13.25
C VAL A 16 -21.83 4.64 13.90
N TYR A 17 -22.32 5.61 13.12
CA TYR A 17 -23.19 6.68 13.63
C TYR A 17 -24.67 6.24 13.74
N ALA A 18 -25.11 5.27 12.95
CA ALA A 18 -26.50 4.78 12.94
C ALA A 18 -26.77 3.67 13.96
N ASP A 19 -25.75 2.89 14.35
CA ASP A 19 -25.90 1.79 15.33
C ASP A 19 -25.90 2.26 16.79
N ASN A 20 -25.73 3.57 17.03
CA ASN A 20 -25.83 4.18 18.36
C ASN A 20 -27.25 4.60 18.74
N ASP A 21 -28.24 4.42 17.85
CA ASP A 21 -29.63 4.83 18.10
C ASP A 21 -30.52 3.69 18.65
N ASP A 22 -30.00 2.46 18.83
CA ASP A 22 -30.85 1.29 19.13
C ASP A 22 -30.25 0.27 20.13
N SER A 23 -29.61 0.74 21.21
CA SER A 23 -29.22 -0.14 22.33
C SER A 23 -29.90 0.22 23.65
N ASP A 24 -31.18 -0.14 23.72
CA ASP A 24 -31.94 -0.32 24.95
C ASP A 24 -31.28 -1.47 25.76
N SER A 25 -30.24 -1.16 26.52
CA SER A 25 -29.53 -2.10 27.38
C SER A 25 -29.83 -1.78 28.84
N THR A 26 -30.63 -2.66 29.41
CA THR A 26 -31.13 -2.63 30.78
C THR A 26 -29.99 -2.77 31.80
N VAL A 27 -29.96 -1.78 32.69
CA VAL A 27 -29.16 -1.58 33.91
C VAL A 27 -28.69 -2.87 34.61
N SER A 28 -27.38 -2.98 34.83
CA SER A 28 -26.78 -3.82 35.89
C SER A 28 -26.37 -2.93 37.06
N THR A 29 -27.08 -3.08 38.18
CA THR A 29 -26.88 -2.36 39.44
C THR A 29 -25.65 -2.90 40.19
N THR A 30 -24.51 -2.27 39.98
CA THR A 30 -23.46 -2.12 41.01
C THR A 30 -23.15 -0.64 41.11
N THR A 31 -23.77 0.03 42.08
CA THR A 31 -23.61 1.46 42.38
C THR A 31 -22.24 1.72 43.01
N GLU A 32 -21.17 1.62 42.22
CA GLU A 32 -20.08 2.56 42.44
C GLU A 32 -20.58 3.94 41.99
N PRO A 33 -20.43 4.99 42.82
CA PRO A 33 -20.80 6.32 42.40
C PRO A 33 -20.01 6.69 41.15
N PHE A 34 -20.72 7.17 40.12
CA PHE A 34 -20.12 7.67 38.89
C PHE A 34 -18.96 8.62 39.22
N ASN A 35 -17.76 8.28 38.75
CA ASN A 35 -16.55 9.07 38.98
C ASN A 35 -16.02 9.60 37.65
N TYR A 36 -16.51 10.79 37.30
CA TYR A 36 -16.13 11.49 36.07
C TYR A 36 -14.61 11.63 35.91
N GLU A 37 -13.89 12.02 36.95
CA GLU A 37 -12.44 12.24 36.87
C GLU A 37 -11.66 10.95 36.60
N SER A 38 -12.07 9.84 37.20
CA SER A 38 -11.47 8.52 36.93
C SER A 38 -11.74 8.07 35.50
N GLN A 39 -12.98 8.18 35.03
CA GLN A 39 -13.32 7.83 33.64
C GLN A 39 -12.59 8.73 32.65
N LYS A 40 -12.61 10.05 32.86
CA LYS A 40 -11.88 11.03 32.03
C LYS A 40 -10.40 10.67 31.89
N LYS A 41 -9.72 10.33 32.99
CA LYS A 41 -8.31 9.90 32.94
C LYS A 41 -8.11 8.64 32.12
N LEU A 42 -8.99 7.65 32.28
CA LEU A 42 -8.93 6.39 31.51
C LEU A 42 -9.14 6.64 30.01
N ILE A 43 -10.16 7.40 29.65
CA ILE A 43 -10.44 7.75 28.25
C ILE A 43 -9.27 8.52 27.65
N TYR A 44 -8.77 9.54 28.35
CA TYR A 44 -7.62 10.32 27.91
C TYR A 44 -6.41 9.42 27.63
N PHE A 45 -6.06 8.55 28.58
CA PHE A 45 -4.95 7.61 28.45
C PHE A 45 -5.12 6.68 27.25
N ASN A 46 -6.31 6.08 27.07
CA ASN A 46 -6.60 5.18 25.96
C ASN A 46 -6.48 5.90 24.61
N VAL A 47 -7.05 7.09 24.48
CA VAL A 47 -6.99 7.85 23.22
C VAL A 47 -5.57 8.31 22.91
N SER A 48 -4.82 8.82 23.90
CA SER A 48 -3.41 9.19 23.71
C SER A 48 -2.55 8.00 23.27
N ASN A 49 -2.76 6.81 23.85
CA ASN A 49 -2.04 5.61 23.44
C ASN A 49 -2.40 5.19 22.01
N SER A 50 -3.67 5.27 21.63
CA SER A 50 -4.12 4.99 20.27
C SER A 50 -3.53 5.97 19.25
N LEU A 51 -3.44 7.27 19.57
CA LEU A 51 -2.79 8.26 18.71
C LEU A 51 -1.30 7.97 18.50
N ASN A 52 -0.60 7.52 19.55
CA ASN A 52 0.79 7.08 19.44
C ASN A 52 0.91 5.82 18.57
N ALA A 53 0.02 4.83 18.77
CA ALA A 53 -0.02 3.62 17.95
C ALA A 53 -0.31 3.92 16.47
N LEU A 54 -1.22 4.85 16.17
CA LEU A 54 -1.48 5.31 14.81
C LEU A 54 -0.25 5.98 14.17
N SER A 55 0.53 6.73 14.97
CA SER A 55 1.76 7.36 14.49
C SER A 55 2.85 6.31 14.15
N GLN A 56 2.97 5.26 14.96
CA GLN A 56 3.85 4.12 14.68
C GLN A 56 3.38 3.36 13.43
N LEU A 57 2.08 3.09 13.33
CA LEU A 57 1.48 2.42 12.18
C LEU A 57 1.73 3.20 10.89
N TYR A 58 1.65 4.54 10.93
CA TYR A 58 1.99 5.39 9.79
C TYR A 58 3.45 5.20 9.36
N GLN A 59 4.39 5.22 10.30
CA GLN A 59 5.81 5.01 9.98
C GLN A 59 6.04 3.62 9.36
N GLU A 60 5.44 2.58 9.93
CA GLU A 60 5.62 1.21 9.44
C GLU A 60 4.96 0.95 8.09
N LYS A 61 3.72 1.39 7.91
CA LYS A 61 2.88 1.00 6.76
C LYS A 61 2.88 2.02 5.64
N VAL A 62 3.20 3.27 5.92
CA VAL A 62 3.26 4.33 4.91
C VAL A 62 4.70 4.59 4.51
N VAL A 63 5.52 5.02 5.48
CA VAL A 63 6.91 5.44 5.18
C VAL A 63 7.77 4.24 4.80
N ASN A 64 7.88 3.23 5.67
CA ASN A 64 8.79 2.11 5.44
C ASN A 64 8.37 1.25 4.23
N LEU A 65 7.06 0.99 4.06
CA LEU A 65 6.59 0.25 2.88
C LEU A 65 6.76 1.06 1.60
N GLY A 66 6.50 2.38 1.60
CA GLY A 66 6.72 3.24 0.44
C GLY A 66 8.19 3.22 -0.02
N VAL A 67 9.13 3.33 0.93
CA VAL A 67 10.56 3.17 0.64
C VAL A 67 10.85 1.80 0.06
N LYS A 68 10.32 0.73 0.65
CA LYS A 68 10.55 -0.64 0.19
C LYS A 68 10.02 -0.90 -1.22
N VAL A 69 8.86 -0.33 -1.59
CA VAL A 69 8.33 -0.39 -2.97
C VAL A 69 9.30 0.28 -3.94
N ASN A 70 9.72 1.51 -3.65
CA ASN A 70 10.64 2.25 -4.50
C ASN A 70 12.01 1.57 -4.65
N ASP A 71 12.57 1.04 -3.57
CA ASP A 71 13.83 0.28 -3.60
C ASP A 71 13.72 -0.99 -4.44
N THR A 72 12.59 -1.69 -4.34
CA THR A 72 12.34 -2.93 -5.09
C THR A 72 12.11 -2.62 -6.58
N LEU A 73 11.37 -1.56 -6.90
CA LEU A 73 11.23 -1.04 -8.26
C LEU A 73 12.60 -0.76 -8.89
N LYS A 74 13.45 0.01 -8.20
CA LYS A 74 14.79 0.35 -8.68
C LYS A 74 15.65 -0.88 -8.93
N LYS A 75 15.64 -1.85 -8.02
CA LYS A 75 16.36 -3.13 -8.19
C LYS A 75 15.85 -3.93 -9.37
N SER A 76 14.53 -3.97 -9.55
CA SER A 76 13.88 -4.71 -10.64
C SER A 76 14.22 -4.08 -11.98
N PHE A 77 14.11 -2.75 -12.09
CA PHE A 77 14.51 -1.99 -13.28
C PHE A 77 15.97 -2.23 -13.67
N LEU A 78 16.90 -2.12 -12.73
CA LEU A 78 18.32 -2.41 -12.98
C LEU A 78 18.56 -3.87 -13.41
N SER A 79 17.78 -4.80 -12.87
CA SER A 79 17.88 -6.22 -13.24
C SER A 79 17.40 -6.45 -14.67
N VAL A 80 16.25 -5.88 -15.04
CA VAL A 80 15.69 -5.91 -16.41
C VAL A 80 16.72 -5.38 -17.42
N GLN A 81 17.25 -4.18 -17.17
CA GLN A 81 18.26 -3.57 -18.03
C GLN A 81 19.53 -4.43 -18.11
N GLY A 82 19.99 -4.97 -16.97
CA GLY A 82 21.16 -5.84 -16.92
C GLY A 82 20.99 -7.09 -17.78
N ILE A 83 19.85 -7.78 -17.65
CA ILE A 83 19.53 -9.00 -18.41
C ILE A 83 19.51 -8.70 -19.92
N LEU A 84 18.76 -7.67 -20.34
CA LEU A 84 18.55 -7.38 -21.75
C LEU A 84 19.81 -6.81 -22.42
N ASN A 85 20.62 -6.02 -21.72
CA ASN A 85 21.90 -5.54 -22.24
C ASN A 85 22.93 -6.68 -22.39
N LEU A 86 22.97 -7.63 -21.44
CA LEU A 86 23.83 -8.82 -21.57
C LEU A 86 23.40 -9.66 -22.77
N THR A 87 22.10 -9.84 -22.95
CA THR A 87 21.51 -10.55 -24.11
C THR A 87 21.98 -9.93 -25.43
N LEU A 88 21.90 -8.60 -25.55
CA LEU A 88 22.35 -7.90 -26.75
C LEU A 88 23.86 -8.06 -26.99
N SER A 89 24.66 -8.06 -25.92
CA SER A 89 26.10 -8.31 -26.00
C SER A 89 26.41 -9.72 -26.49
N ASP A 90 25.68 -10.73 -26.01
CA ASP A 90 25.85 -12.12 -26.44
C ASP A 90 25.45 -12.29 -27.90
N VAL A 91 24.32 -11.71 -28.32
CA VAL A 91 23.90 -11.70 -29.73
C VAL A 91 24.95 -11.02 -30.62
N ARG A 92 25.52 -9.89 -30.17
CA ARG A 92 26.57 -9.20 -30.92
C ARG A 92 27.80 -10.08 -31.14
N ASN A 93 28.21 -10.82 -30.12
CA ASN A 93 29.35 -11.74 -30.22
C ASN A 93 29.04 -12.89 -31.20
N ASN A 94 27.84 -13.45 -31.13
CA ASN A 94 27.39 -14.50 -32.04
C ASN A 94 27.36 -14.02 -33.51
N VAL A 95 26.81 -12.83 -33.77
CA VAL A 95 26.77 -12.21 -35.10
C VAL A 95 28.17 -11.91 -35.63
N LYS A 96 29.06 -11.36 -34.78
CA LYS A 96 30.44 -11.06 -35.19
C LYS A 96 31.17 -12.33 -35.63
N ASN A 97 31.05 -13.41 -34.86
CA ASN A 97 31.67 -14.69 -35.22
C ASN A 97 31.19 -15.19 -36.60
N ALA A 98 29.91 -15.01 -36.91
CA ALA A 98 29.37 -15.39 -38.23
C ALA A 98 29.79 -14.44 -39.37
N ASN A 99 29.97 -13.14 -39.10
CA ASN A 99 30.47 -12.19 -40.10
C ASN A 99 31.96 -12.47 -40.44
N ASP A 100 32.77 -12.91 -39.48
CA ASP A 100 34.15 -13.35 -39.73
C ASP A 100 34.19 -14.55 -40.71
N ASP A 101 33.10 -15.32 -40.82
CA ASP A 101 32.90 -16.39 -41.80
C ASP A 101 32.40 -15.91 -43.19
N SER A 102 32.44 -14.60 -43.47
CA SER A 102 32.07 -13.94 -44.75
C SER A 102 30.57 -13.81 -45.06
N PHE A 103 29.71 -13.77 -44.04
CA PHE A 103 28.26 -13.58 -44.19
C PHE A 103 27.80 -12.19 -43.71
N ASP A 104 26.67 -11.69 -44.20
CA ASP A 104 26.05 -10.44 -43.71
C ASP A 104 24.96 -10.76 -42.67
N ALA A 105 25.36 -10.87 -41.41
CA ALA A 105 24.47 -11.13 -40.27
C ALA A 105 24.13 -9.86 -39.46
N ASP A 106 24.47 -8.66 -39.95
CA ASP A 106 24.19 -7.39 -39.27
C ASP A 106 22.68 -7.15 -39.09
N VAL A 107 21.87 -7.64 -40.02
CA VAL A 107 20.39 -7.62 -39.91
C VAL A 107 19.89 -8.39 -38.69
N CYS A 108 20.58 -9.47 -38.28
CA CYS A 108 20.19 -10.25 -37.11
C CYS A 108 20.48 -9.48 -35.81
N TYR A 109 21.60 -8.76 -35.76
CA TYR A 109 21.90 -7.87 -34.64
C TYR A 109 20.91 -6.71 -34.55
N GLN A 110 20.56 -6.08 -35.67
CA GLN A 110 19.60 -4.97 -35.67
C GLN A 110 18.22 -5.41 -35.15
N ASN A 111 17.71 -6.56 -35.63
CA ASN A 111 16.44 -7.10 -35.16
C ASN A 111 16.48 -7.40 -33.64
N ALA A 112 17.56 -8.01 -33.16
CA ALA A 112 17.71 -8.28 -31.73
C ALA A 112 17.82 -6.99 -30.91
N SER A 113 18.50 -5.97 -31.42
CA SER A 113 18.58 -4.64 -30.80
C SER A 113 17.20 -3.99 -30.67
N ASP A 114 16.38 -4.06 -31.71
CA ASP A 114 15.02 -3.51 -31.72
C ASP A 114 14.12 -4.26 -30.73
N SER A 115 14.20 -5.60 -30.70
CA SER A 115 13.47 -6.43 -29.72
C SER A 115 13.91 -6.15 -28.28
N VAL A 116 15.21 -5.99 -28.03
CA VAL A 116 15.73 -5.59 -26.71
C VAL A 116 15.19 -4.23 -26.29
N ALA A 117 15.23 -3.24 -27.18
CA ALA A 117 14.70 -1.90 -26.89
C ALA A 117 13.19 -1.94 -26.60
N SER A 118 12.43 -2.70 -27.36
CA SER A 118 11.00 -2.89 -27.14
C SER A 118 10.71 -3.57 -25.80
N GLN A 119 11.47 -4.61 -25.45
CA GLN A 119 11.31 -5.32 -24.17
C GLN A 119 11.67 -4.42 -22.98
N ILE A 120 12.73 -3.61 -23.07
CA ILE A 120 13.07 -2.62 -22.04
C ILE A 120 11.92 -1.63 -21.84
N ALA A 121 11.36 -1.09 -22.93
CA ALA A 121 10.27 -0.12 -22.85
C ALA A 121 9.04 -0.73 -22.17
N LYS A 122 8.61 -1.91 -22.61
CA LYS A 122 7.46 -2.64 -22.04
C LYS A 122 7.67 -2.95 -20.55
N SER A 123 8.79 -3.58 -20.20
CA SER A 123 9.07 -3.94 -18.81
C SER A 123 9.22 -2.70 -17.90
N THR A 124 9.65 -1.56 -18.44
CA THR A 124 9.66 -0.30 -17.68
C THR A 124 8.24 0.17 -17.37
N GLU A 125 7.37 0.20 -18.37
CA GLU A 125 5.95 0.56 -18.20
C GLU A 125 5.25 -0.36 -17.20
N ASP A 126 5.45 -1.67 -17.32
CA ASP A 126 4.84 -2.66 -16.41
C ASP A 126 5.33 -2.48 -14.96
N LEU A 127 6.62 -2.19 -14.77
CA LEU A 127 7.22 -1.93 -13.46
C LEU A 127 6.63 -0.67 -12.81
N GLU A 128 6.46 0.39 -13.60
CA GLU A 128 5.86 1.64 -13.17
C GLU A 128 4.39 1.44 -12.78
N ILE A 129 3.61 0.69 -13.55
CA ILE A 129 2.21 0.36 -13.24
C ILE A 129 2.12 -0.42 -11.93
N CYS A 130 2.93 -1.48 -11.78
CA CYS A 130 2.96 -2.31 -10.58
C CYS A 130 3.31 -1.46 -9.33
N SER A 131 4.34 -0.61 -9.42
CA SER A 131 4.73 0.27 -8.33
C SER A 131 3.68 1.34 -8.03
N SER A 132 3.09 1.96 -9.06
CA SER A 132 2.08 3.00 -8.92
C SER A 132 0.85 2.48 -8.16
N ASN A 133 0.36 1.29 -8.50
CA ASN A 133 -0.76 0.65 -7.82
C ASN A 133 -0.46 0.39 -6.33
N ALA A 134 0.74 -0.08 -6.01
CA ALA A 134 1.16 -0.31 -4.63
C ALA A 134 1.28 1.00 -3.84
N LEU A 135 1.87 2.04 -4.43
CA LEU A 135 1.98 3.37 -3.80
C LEU A 135 0.62 4.04 -3.60
N GLN A 136 -0.32 3.85 -4.52
CA GLN A 136 -1.68 4.36 -4.39
C GLN A 136 -2.45 3.69 -3.22
N GLU A 137 -2.26 2.39 -3.01
CA GLU A 137 -2.83 1.69 -1.85
C GLU A 137 -2.24 2.23 -0.54
N ILE A 138 -0.92 2.48 -0.50
CA ILE A 138 -0.24 3.11 0.64
C ILE A 138 -0.80 4.50 0.94
N GLU A 139 -0.97 5.33 -0.09
CA GLU A 139 -1.53 6.67 0.04
C GLU A 139 -2.96 6.63 0.59
N SER A 140 -3.80 5.74 0.04
CA SER A 140 -5.17 5.55 0.51
C SER A 140 -5.20 5.12 1.99
N PHE A 141 -4.28 4.26 2.41
CA PHE A 141 -4.15 3.85 3.81
C PHE A 141 -3.66 4.98 4.72
N ALA A 142 -2.76 5.83 4.21
CA ALA A 142 -2.27 7.01 4.93
C ALA A 142 -3.42 8.00 5.22
N GLU A 143 -4.32 8.21 4.27
CA GLU A 143 -5.53 9.03 4.46
C GLU A 143 -6.43 8.47 5.58
N LEU A 144 -6.65 7.16 5.62
CA LEU A 144 -7.45 6.52 6.68
C LEU A 144 -6.83 6.72 8.07
N ILE A 145 -5.50 6.60 8.18
CA ILE A 145 -4.78 6.90 9.43
C ILE A 145 -4.98 8.36 9.83
N ALA A 146 -4.81 9.29 8.88
CA ALA A 146 -4.96 10.73 9.15
C ALA A 146 -6.37 11.07 9.63
N THR A 147 -7.42 10.57 8.96
CA THR A 147 -8.81 10.77 9.37
C THR A 147 -9.08 10.19 10.76
N THR A 148 -8.60 8.98 11.05
CA THR A 148 -8.79 8.35 12.36
C THR A 148 -8.04 9.10 13.45
N ARG A 149 -6.85 9.63 13.15
CA ARG A 149 -6.10 10.49 14.07
C ARG A 149 -6.87 11.76 14.39
N THR A 150 -7.38 12.48 13.38
CA THR A 150 -8.21 13.67 13.58
C THR A 150 -9.45 13.35 14.41
N PHE A 151 -10.09 12.20 14.18
CA PHE A 151 -11.21 11.77 15.02
C PHE A 151 -10.78 11.60 16.49
N GLY A 152 -9.65 10.94 16.75
CA GLY A 152 -9.11 10.81 18.11
C GLY A 152 -8.74 12.14 18.78
N GLU A 153 -8.21 13.09 18.02
CA GLU A 153 -7.93 14.45 18.50
C GLU A 153 -9.25 15.18 18.88
N ASN A 154 -10.29 15.04 18.07
CA ASN A 154 -11.63 15.57 18.37
C ASN A 154 -12.26 14.90 19.60
N VAL A 155 -12.06 13.60 19.79
CA VAL A 155 -12.47 12.87 21.00
C VAL A 155 -11.82 13.50 22.24
N LEU A 156 -10.51 13.77 22.21
CA LEU A 156 -9.83 14.44 23.33
C LEU A 156 -10.34 15.87 23.57
N ILE A 157 -10.68 16.61 22.50
CA ILE A 157 -11.28 17.93 22.63
C ILE A 157 -12.65 17.82 23.32
N LYS A 158 -13.55 16.93 22.84
CA LYS A 158 -14.87 16.70 23.44
C LYS A 158 -14.74 16.35 24.92
N LEU A 159 -13.82 15.44 25.26
CA LEU A 159 -13.56 15.02 26.64
C LEU A 159 -13.21 16.20 27.56
N ASN A 160 -12.41 17.14 27.05
CA ASN A 160 -11.98 18.31 27.82
C ASN A 160 -13.04 19.42 27.90
N THR A 161 -14.09 19.36 27.08
CA THR A 161 -15.18 20.34 27.08
C THR A 161 -16.38 19.92 27.92
N ILE A 162 -16.57 18.62 28.20
CA ILE A 162 -17.73 18.10 28.95
C ILE A 162 -17.94 18.83 30.28
N SER A 163 -16.89 18.98 31.11
CA SER A 163 -17.02 19.67 32.41
C SER A 163 -17.29 21.17 32.31
N LYS A 164 -17.17 21.77 31.12
CA LYS A 164 -17.58 23.17 30.90
C LYS A 164 -19.04 23.26 30.45
N LEU A 165 -19.54 22.23 29.78
CA LEU A 165 -20.93 22.11 29.34
C LEU A 165 -21.82 21.74 30.53
N CYS A 166 -21.38 20.79 31.34
CA CYS A 166 -21.99 20.45 32.62
C CYS A 166 -21.41 21.35 33.72
N ASN A 167 -22.01 22.51 33.93
CA ASN A 167 -21.61 23.47 34.98
C ASN A 167 -22.85 23.97 35.74
N ASP A 168 -23.66 23.02 36.23
CA ASP A 168 -24.82 23.34 37.05
C ASP A 168 -24.42 23.51 38.53
N PRO A 169 -24.88 24.57 39.23
CA PRO A 169 -24.65 24.73 40.65
C PRO A 169 -25.33 23.64 41.52
N ASN A 170 -26.39 22.99 41.03
CA ASN A 170 -26.96 21.80 41.64
C ASN A 170 -26.06 20.59 41.33
N LYS A 171 -25.49 20.01 42.40
CA LYS A 171 -24.59 18.87 42.31
C LYS A 171 -25.22 17.66 41.62
N GLU A 172 -26.48 17.37 41.90
CA GLU A 172 -27.18 16.21 41.31
C GLU A 172 -27.39 16.41 39.81
N GLU A 173 -27.80 17.62 39.39
CA GLU A 173 -27.97 17.96 37.97
C GLU A 173 -26.63 17.95 37.23
N ASN A 174 -25.57 18.44 37.86
CA ASN A 174 -24.22 18.38 37.31
C ASN A 174 -23.71 16.94 37.14
N ASP A 175 -23.82 16.11 38.18
CA ASP A 175 -23.38 14.70 38.15
C ASP A 175 -24.17 13.90 37.09
N ASN A 176 -25.48 14.16 36.96
CA ASN A 176 -26.32 13.56 35.92
C ASN A 176 -25.90 14.01 34.51
N CYS A 177 -25.64 15.31 34.29
CA CYS A 177 -25.14 15.81 33.01
C CYS A 177 -23.82 15.14 32.61
N LEU A 178 -22.85 15.09 33.54
CA LEU A 178 -21.54 14.47 33.30
C LEU A 178 -21.68 12.98 32.98
N SER A 179 -22.57 12.27 33.67
CA SER A 179 -22.84 10.84 33.40
C SER A 179 -23.42 10.63 32.00
N ASN A 180 -24.41 11.42 31.60
CA ASN A 180 -25.05 11.31 30.28
C ASN A 180 -24.05 11.60 29.15
N GLU A 181 -23.29 12.69 29.25
CA GLU A 181 -22.25 13.04 28.26
C GLU A 181 -21.16 11.96 28.11
N MET A 182 -20.87 11.24 29.21
CA MET A 182 -19.89 10.13 29.20
C MET A 182 -20.47 8.82 28.67
N GLN A 183 -21.79 8.59 28.81
CA GLN A 183 -22.48 7.45 28.19
C GLN A 183 -22.50 7.60 26.66
N ASP A 184 -22.79 8.80 26.15
CA ASP A 184 -22.81 9.11 24.71
C ASP A 184 -21.42 9.41 24.13
N PHE A 185 -20.37 9.06 24.86
CA PHE A 185 -19.01 9.38 24.48
C PHE A 185 -18.48 8.40 23.42
N PRO A 186 -17.98 8.86 22.25
CA PRO A 186 -17.73 8.00 21.09
C PRO A 186 -16.40 7.22 21.18
N LEU A 187 -16.02 6.77 22.37
CA LEU A 187 -14.78 6.02 22.59
C LEU A 187 -14.79 4.66 21.90
N SER A 188 -15.92 3.93 21.97
CA SER A 188 -16.07 2.60 21.34
C SER A 188 -15.82 2.68 19.83
N SER A 189 -16.50 3.61 19.16
CA SER A 189 -16.34 3.91 17.73
C SER A 189 -14.88 4.20 17.37
N TYR A 190 -14.21 5.05 18.16
CA TYR A 190 -12.80 5.37 17.94
C TYR A 190 -11.89 4.16 18.11
N THR A 191 -12.08 3.37 19.18
CA THR A 191 -11.31 2.15 19.44
C THR A 191 -11.47 1.13 18.32
N ILE A 192 -12.69 0.92 17.80
CA ILE A 192 -12.95 0.00 16.68
C ILE A 192 -12.18 0.44 15.43
N LEU A 193 -12.21 1.73 15.08
CA LEU A 193 -11.48 2.25 13.92
C LEU A 193 -9.96 2.03 14.05
N VAL A 194 -9.40 2.26 15.23
CA VAL A 194 -7.98 2.03 15.50
C VAL A 194 -7.61 0.55 15.34
N GLU A 195 -8.40 -0.36 15.88
CA GLU A 195 -8.16 -1.81 15.77
C GLU A 195 -8.34 -2.32 14.33
N MET A 196 -9.31 -1.78 13.59
CA MET A 196 -9.47 -2.06 12.16
C MET A 196 -8.21 -1.66 11.38
N LEU A 197 -7.65 -0.48 11.63
CA LEU A 197 -6.44 -0.03 10.94
C LEU A 197 -5.22 -0.89 11.28
N LYS A 198 -5.04 -1.27 12.55
CA LYS A 198 -3.93 -2.14 12.98
C LYS A 198 -3.96 -3.51 12.29
N SER A 199 -5.16 -4.05 12.07
CA SER A 199 -5.35 -5.36 11.44
C SER A 199 -5.46 -5.32 9.91
N PHE A 200 -5.58 -4.11 9.33
CA PHE A 200 -5.72 -3.95 7.89
C PHE A 200 -4.49 -4.44 7.13
N LYS A 201 -4.73 -5.21 6.08
CA LYS A 201 -3.69 -5.70 5.17
C LYS A 201 -3.66 -4.82 3.94
N LEU A 202 -2.46 -4.66 3.37
CA LEU A 202 -2.22 -3.96 2.10
C LEU A 202 -1.93 -5.02 1.03
N PRO A 203 -2.95 -5.69 0.48
CA PRO A 203 -2.77 -6.79 -0.47
C PRO A 203 -2.07 -6.37 -1.75
N VAL A 204 -2.30 -5.17 -2.28
CA VAL A 204 -1.63 -4.71 -3.51
C VAL A 204 -0.14 -4.48 -3.26
N VAL A 205 0.21 -3.86 -2.12
CA VAL A 205 1.61 -3.71 -1.69
C VAL A 205 2.26 -5.08 -1.47
N SER A 206 1.55 -6.00 -0.82
CA SER A 206 2.04 -7.35 -0.58
C SER A 206 2.27 -8.10 -1.89
N GLY A 207 1.34 -7.95 -2.86
CA GLY A 207 1.45 -8.49 -4.21
C GLY A 207 2.54 -7.82 -5.05
N ALA A 208 2.88 -6.55 -4.84
CA ALA A 208 4.00 -5.93 -5.54
C ALA A 208 5.36 -6.38 -4.98
N LEU A 209 5.46 -6.52 -3.65
CA LEU A 209 6.71 -6.79 -2.94
C LEU A 209 7.02 -8.29 -2.76
N HIS A 210 6.14 -9.19 -3.19
CA HIS A 210 6.37 -10.61 -2.98
C HIS A 210 7.60 -11.07 -3.77
N PRO A 211 8.60 -11.71 -3.15
CA PRO A 211 9.91 -11.94 -3.76
C PRO A 211 9.93 -12.98 -4.90
N ARG A 212 8.82 -13.65 -5.21
CA ARG A 212 8.78 -14.78 -6.18
C ARG A 212 7.66 -14.70 -7.21
N ASP A 213 6.49 -14.23 -6.78
CA ASP A 213 5.22 -14.15 -7.51
C ASP A 213 4.56 -12.78 -7.29
N GLY A 214 5.40 -11.79 -6.99
CA GLY A 214 4.95 -10.41 -6.91
C GLY A 214 5.19 -9.71 -8.23
N CYS A 215 4.34 -8.73 -8.59
CA CYS A 215 4.39 -8.16 -9.94
C CYS A 215 5.76 -7.55 -10.30
N LEU A 216 6.51 -6.98 -9.32
CA LEU A 216 7.87 -6.49 -9.58
C LEU A 216 8.85 -7.62 -9.91
N ALA A 217 8.72 -8.78 -9.25
CA ALA A 217 9.54 -9.96 -9.50
C ALA A 217 9.15 -10.65 -10.82
N ASP A 218 7.85 -10.73 -11.11
CA ASP A 218 7.33 -11.34 -12.33
C ASP A 218 7.86 -10.65 -13.58
N ILE A 219 7.90 -9.31 -13.60
CA ILE A 219 8.42 -8.55 -14.74
C ILE A 219 9.92 -8.82 -14.98
N VAL A 220 10.69 -9.07 -13.90
CA VAL A 220 12.09 -9.49 -14.03
C VAL A 220 12.18 -10.89 -14.62
N LEU A 221 11.28 -11.81 -14.27
CA LEU A 221 11.21 -13.15 -14.85
C LEU A 221 10.81 -13.09 -16.33
N GLU A 222 9.77 -12.33 -16.69
CA GLU A 222 9.34 -12.12 -18.07
C GLU A 222 10.46 -11.52 -18.93
N SER A 223 11.28 -10.63 -18.36
CA SER A 223 12.46 -10.09 -19.05
C SER A 223 13.55 -11.14 -19.29
N ARG A 224 13.68 -12.15 -18.42
CA ARG A 224 14.58 -13.28 -18.65
C ARG A 224 14.06 -14.20 -19.74
N GLU A 225 12.77 -14.46 -19.75
CA GLU A 225 12.13 -15.27 -20.79
C GLU A 225 12.25 -14.58 -22.14
N GLY A 226 11.90 -13.29 -22.22
CA GLY A 226 12.06 -12.49 -23.44
C GLY A 226 13.51 -12.39 -23.91
N ALA A 227 14.48 -12.33 -22.99
CA ALA A 227 15.90 -12.39 -23.34
C ALA A 227 16.30 -13.70 -24.03
N LEU A 228 15.81 -14.84 -23.53
CA LEU A 228 16.06 -16.15 -24.13
C LEU A 228 15.44 -16.25 -25.53
N ASP A 229 14.22 -15.74 -25.69
CA ASP A 229 13.53 -15.71 -26.98
C ASP A 229 14.30 -14.87 -28.00
N ILE A 230 14.77 -13.68 -27.61
CA ILE A 230 15.59 -12.80 -28.46
C ILE A 230 16.89 -13.49 -28.88
N GLN A 231 17.58 -14.17 -27.94
CA GLN A 231 18.79 -14.93 -28.24
C GLN A 231 18.52 -16.03 -29.28
N LEU A 232 17.46 -16.83 -29.06
CA LEU A 232 17.09 -17.91 -29.96
C LEU A 232 16.72 -17.39 -31.36
N GLU A 233 15.96 -16.30 -31.44
CA GLU A 233 15.59 -15.67 -32.71
C GLU A 233 16.82 -15.16 -33.47
N ALA A 234 17.78 -14.55 -32.77
CA ALA A 234 19.02 -14.09 -33.36
C ALA A 234 19.88 -15.26 -33.87
N GLU A 235 20.00 -16.35 -33.11
CA GLU A 235 20.72 -17.56 -33.52
C GLU A 235 20.09 -18.19 -34.78
N LEU A 236 18.76 -18.32 -34.80
CA LEU A 236 18.04 -18.82 -35.98
C LEU A 236 18.21 -17.90 -37.19
N CYS A 237 18.28 -16.59 -36.98
CA CYS A 237 18.57 -15.63 -38.04
C CYS A 237 19.98 -15.85 -38.62
N VAL A 238 21.00 -15.98 -37.76
CA VAL A 238 22.38 -16.25 -38.16
C VAL A 238 22.48 -17.56 -38.96
N GLN A 239 21.88 -18.65 -38.47
CA GLN A 239 21.87 -19.95 -39.17
C GLN A 239 21.25 -19.87 -40.57
N LYS A 240 20.17 -19.09 -40.73
CA LYS A 240 19.55 -18.85 -42.04
C LYS A 240 20.48 -18.10 -42.99
N GLN A 241 21.22 -17.11 -42.51
CA GLN A 241 22.18 -16.38 -43.36
C GLN A 241 23.33 -17.27 -43.81
N ILE A 242 23.87 -18.10 -42.92
CA ILE A 242 24.91 -19.10 -43.25
C ILE A 242 24.39 -20.07 -44.32
N THR A 243 23.18 -20.61 -44.14
CA THR A 243 22.57 -21.55 -45.10
C THR A 243 22.41 -20.91 -46.48
N LYS A 244 21.92 -19.66 -46.53
CA LYS A 244 21.72 -18.93 -47.78
C LYS A 244 23.01 -18.66 -48.54
N ALA A 245 24.12 -18.49 -47.84
CA ALA A 245 25.40 -18.18 -48.45
C ALA A 245 26.23 -19.42 -48.83
N THR A 246 25.83 -20.60 -48.34
CA THR A 246 26.47 -21.89 -48.66
C THR A 246 25.70 -22.70 -49.71
N SER A 247 24.50 -22.27 -50.08
CA SER A 247 23.67 -22.80 -51.17
C SER A 247 23.91 -22.10 -52.50
#